data_AF-A0A934AUS2-F1
#
_entry.id   AF-A0A934AUS2-F1
#
_cell.length_a   1.000
_cell.length_b   1.000
_cell.length_c   1.000
_cell.angle_alpha   90.00
_cell.angle_beta   90.00
_cell.angle_gamma   90.00
#
_symmetry.space_group_name_H-M   'P 1'
#
loop_
_entity.id
_entity.type
_entity.pdbx_description
1 polymer ?
#
loop_
_entity_poly.entity_id
_entity_poly.type
_entity_poly.pdbx_seq_one_letter_code
_entity_poly.pdbx_strand_id
1 'polypeptide(L)' 'NLWGAGYIEVDENGASNIPGIFAGGDISTGAATVISAMGAGKRAARAIHGFITAGKSSIT' A
#
# COMPACT_ATOMS: atom_id res chain seq x y z
N ASN A 1 -13.59 -1.63 -6.58
CA ASN A 1 -12.90 -2.57 -7.50
C ASN A 1 -11.41 -2.53 -7.13
N LEU A 2 -10.67 -3.63 -7.23
CA LEU A 2 -9.23 -3.65 -6.89
C LEU A 2 -8.36 -3.03 -8.00
N TRP A 3 -8.84 -3.15 -9.24
CA TRP A 3 -8.12 -2.75 -10.44
C TRP A 3 -8.77 -1.51 -11.05
N GLY A 4 -7.93 -0.54 -11.43
CA GLY A 4 -8.29 0.67 -12.15
C GLY A 4 -7.72 0.65 -13.57
N ALA A 5 -7.05 1.75 -13.97
CA ALA A 5 -6.42 1.93 -15.28
C ALA A 5 -5.16 1.04 -15.51
N GLY A 6 -5.26 -0.27 -15.25
CA GLY A 6 -4.15 -1.23 -15.33
C GLY A 6 -3.29 -1.30 -14.05
N TYR A 7 -3.71 -0.64 -12.98
CA TYR A 7 -3.00 -0.53 -11.71
C TYR A 7 -3.86 -1.01 -10.55
N ILE A 8 -3.21 -1.30 -9.42
CA ILE A 8 -3.91 -1.56 -8.15
C ILE A 8 -4.39 -0.21 -7.61
N GLU A 9 -5.69 -0.08 -7.38
CA GLU A 9 -6.26 1.08 -6.71
C GLU A 9 -5.94 1.03 -5.22
N VAL A 10 -5.32 2.11 -4.72
CA VAL A 10 -4.94 2.25 -3.32
C VAL A 10 -5.23 3.66 -2.82
N ASP A 11 -5.40 3.78 -1.52
CA ASP A 11 -5.45 5.06 -0.82
C ASP A 11 -4.06 5.73 -0.71
N GLU A 12 -4.00 6.87 -0.01
CA GLU A 12 -2.76 7.61 0.23
C GLU A 12 -1.69 6.81 1.00
N ASN A 13 -2.10 5.81 1.78
CA ASN A 13 -1.23 4.95 2.56
C ASN A 13 -0.77 3.70 1.79
N GLY A 14 -1.30 3.48 0.58
CA GLY A 14 -1.03 2.30 -0.23
C GLY A 14 -1.91 1.11 0.12
N ALA A 15 -3.01 1.31 0.85
CA ALA A 15 -3.98 0.26 1.17
C ALA A 15 -5.03 0.13 0.06
N SER A 16 -5.32 -1.09 -0.37
CA SER A 16 -6.40 -1.35 -1.32
C SER A 16 -7.76 -1.46 -0.63
N ASN A 17 -8.82 -1.64 -1.42
CA ASN A 17 -10.16 -1.95 -0.91
C ASN A 17 -10.29 -3.36 -0.31
N ILE A 18 -9.24 -4.19 -0.35
CA ILE A 18 -9.21 -5.53 0.25
C ILE A 18 -8.29 -5.50 1.48
N PRO A 19 -8.81 -5.82 2.69
CA PRO A 19 -8.01 -5.84 3.90
C PRO A 19 -6.77 -6.73 3.77
N GLY A 20 -5.60 -6.21 4.16
CA GLY A 20 -4.33 -6.92 4.09
C GLY A 20 -3.63 -6.87 2.73
N ILE A 21 -4.25 -6.28 1.70
CA ILE A 21 -3.62 -6.05 0.39
C ILE A 21 -3.19 -4.60 0.27
N PHE A 22 -1.90 -4.42 0.00
CA PHE A 22 -1.24 -3.12 -0.14
C PHE A 22 -0.42 -3.07 -1.43
N ALA A 23 -0.25 -1.88 -1.99
CA ALA A 23 0.59 -1.65 -3.16
C ALA A 23 1.32 -0.31 -3.07
N GLY A 24 2.52 -0.25 -3.64
CA GLY A 24 3.36 0.93 -3.71
C GLY A 24 4.29 0.86 -4.92
N GLY A 25 4.75 2.01 -5.41
CA GLY A 25 5.54 2.10 -6.64
C GLY A 25 4.66 2.09 -7.89
N ASP A 26 5.27 1.83 -9.05
CA ASP A 26 4.62 1.99 -10.36
C ASP A 26 3.31 1.22 -10.53
N ILE A 27 3.17 0.08 -9.87
CA ILE A 27 1.93 -0.73 -9.86
C ILE A 27 0.73 0.00 -9.23
N SER A 28 0.98 1.06 -8.47
CA SER A 28 -0.03 1.89 -7.78
C SER A 28 -0.03 3.35 -8.25
N THR A 29 1.11 3.87 -8.72
CA THR A 29 1.26 5.28 -9.12
C THR A 29 1.29 5.49 -10.64
N GLY A 30 1.35 4.43 -11.44
CA GLY A 30 1.71 4.50 -12.85
C GLY A 30 3.18 4.81 -13.07
N ALA A 31 3.56 5.18 -14.29
CA ALA A 31 4.93 5.50 -14.71
C ALA A 31 5.47 6.78 -14.04
N ALA A 32 5.71 6.71 -12.74
CA ALA A 32 6.17 7.80 -11.90
C ALA A 32 7.70 7.89 -11.89
N THR A 33 8.22 9.01 -11.41
CA THR A 33 9.67 9.12 -11.17
C THR A 33 10.11 8.16 -10.06
N VAL A 34 11.39 7.78 -10.06
CA VAL A 34 11.97 6.87 -9.04
C VAL A 34 11.68 7.37 -7.62
N ILE A 35 11.81 8.67 -7.36
CA ILE A 35 11.57 9.23 -6.02
C ILE A 35 10.10 9.10 -5.59
N SER A 36 9.16 9.30 -6.51
CA SER A 36 7.73 9.14 -6.25
C SER A 36 7.38 7.68 -5.98
N ALA A 37 7.91 6.75 -6.78
CA ALA A 37 7.70 5.32 -6.61
C ALA A 37 8.25 4.82 -5.26
N MET A 38 9.46 5.24 -4.89
CA MET A 38 10.06 4.93 -3.58
C MET A 38 9.23 5.50 -2.42
N GLY A 39 8.71 6.73 -2.56
CA GLY A 39 7.83 7.35 -1.58
C GLY A 39 6.53 6.57 -1.37
N ALA A 40 5.91 6.09 -2.45
CA ALA A 40 4.73 5.22 -2.39
C ALA A 40 5.05 3.87 -1.73
N GLY A 41 6.17 3.23 -2.10
CA GLY A 41 6.61 1.99 -1.47
C GLY A 41 6.83 2.13 0.04
N LYS A 42 7.41 3.25 0.49
CA LYS A 42 7.59 3.54 1.92
C LYS A 42 6.26 3.66 2.67
N ARG A 43 5.24 4.27 2.08
CA ARG A 43 3.90 4.37 2.71
C ARG A 43 3.24 3.00 2.82
N ALA A 44 3.24 2.23 1.74
CA ALA A 44 2.72 0.86 1.73
C ALA A 44 3.41 -0.02 2.79
N ALA A 45 4.74 0.06 2.92
CA ALA A 45 5.49 -0.69 3.94
C ALA A 45 5.08 -0.31 5.38
N ARG A 46 4.82 0.98 5.65
CA ARG A 46 4.32 1.44 6.96
C ARG A 46 2.92 0.91 7.24
N ALA A 47 2.05 0.92 6.25
CA ALA A 47 0.69 0.40 6.37
C ALA A 47 0.68 -1.12 6.63
N ILE A 48 1.51 -1.88 5.89
CA ILE A 48 1.73 -3.32 6.13
C ILE A 48 2.22 -3.57 7.55
N HIS A 49 3.20 -2.79 8.01
CA HIS A 49 3.73 -2.92 9.37
C HIS A 49 2.63 -2.71 10.41
N GLY A 50 1.87 -1.62 10.30
CA GLY A 50 0.76 -1.33 11.21
C GLY A 50 -0.32 -2.42 11.21
N PHE A 51 -0.67 -2.94 10.03
CA PHE A 51 -1.66 -4.01 9.89
C PHE A 51 -1.24 -5.28 10.62
N ILE A 52 0.03 -5.70 10.48
CA ILE A 52 0.55 -6.93 11.09
C ILE A 52 0.81 -6.75 12.59
N THR A 53 1.21 -5.56 13.05
CA THR A 53 1.47 -5.32 14.48
C THR A 53 0.21 -5.05 15.29
N ALA A 54 -0.84 -4.48 14.70
CA ALA A 54 -2.13 -4.28 15.37
C ALA A 54 -2.71 -5.59 15.92
N GLY A 55 -2.58 -6.71 15.20
CA GLY A 55 -3.01 -8.03 15.67
C GLY A 55 -2.17 -8.63 16.81
N LYS A 56 -0.94 -8.13 17.03
CA LYS A 56 -0.07 -8.59 18.13
C LYS A 56 -0.44 -7.98 19.48
N SER A 57 -1.18 -6.87 19.48
CA SER A 57 -1.53 -6.14 20.72
C SER A 57 -2.71 -6.76 21.47
N SER A 58 -3.41 -7.75 20.91
CA SER A 58 -4.56 -8.41 21.54
C SER A 58 -4.19 -9.68 22.35
N ILE A 59 -2.90 -10.02 22.45
CA ILE A 59 -2.39 -11.23 23.14
C ILE A 59 -1.46 -10.85 24.30
N THR A 60 -1.64 -9.68 24.91
CA THR A 60 -0.94 -9.28 26.15
C THR A 60 -1.93 -8.56 27.05
#